data_AF-A0A368K0V2-F1
#
_entry.id   AF-A0A368K0V2-F1
#
_cell.length_a   1.000
_cell.length_b   1.000
_cell.length_c   1.000
_cell.angle_alpha   90.00
_cell.angle_beta   90.00
_cell.angle_gamma   90.00
#
_symmetry.space_group_name_H-M   'P 1'
#
loop_
_entity.id
_entity.type
_entity.pdbx_description
1 polymer ?
#
loop_
_entity_poly.entity_id
_entity_poly.type
_entity_poly.pdbx_seq_one_letter_code
_entity_poly.pdbx_strand_id
1 'polypeptide(L)'
;MHRPNKWWWGAVPLAGLWGYTAATHTEPMQQDLSARTASALQQVPLDKPSLNFSGRDGTLSANAFTAHDITEATAAIGATAGVRLLNNEARLAPTAQPYNLGIEKTGDTVTLTGNVPGPSVRRSILDTVKAEDPSTNVVDKLTYALGAPAGFETAAKFAVKQLPALSSASMALRDGTLTVNGVAPDRNSLASLMAALKTHPGDLALGQVNLQADAPDSMEKTASVQSTEPQAASRDTVTTPLSDGSAGQTQVAVAQSEAPLDNAGCQSLLSNITRDDTIHFEIGSTRIHTDSAKILDSVVATAQRCPTGNIEIQGYTDSEGSSKVNLALSQRRSDAVKQYLAKAGIDGSRLTAIGYGPAKPVASNDTPDGRAKNRRIEFLVK
;
A
#
# COMPACT_ATOMS: atom_id res chain seq x y z
N MET A 1 -35.50 24.53 72.06
CA MET A 1 -34.52 25.51 71.56
C MET A 1 -33.44 24.78 70.75
N HIS A 2 -33.67 24.54 69.46
CA HIS A 2 -32.61 24.12 68.54
C HIS A 2 -31.66 25.30 68.32
N ARG A 3 -30.35 25.12 68.53
CA ARG A 3 -29.32 26.15 68.25
C ARG A 3 -28.84 25.98 66.80
N PRO A 4 -29.32 26.78 65.83
CA PRO A 4 -29.02 26.56 64.42
C PRO A 4 -27.57 26.90 64.02
N ASN A 5 -26.77 27.49 64.92
CA ASN A 5 -25.45 28.05 64.57
C ASN A 5 -24.25 27.10 64.76
N LYS A 6 -24.46 25.80 65.02
CA LYS A 6 -23.36 24.83 65.23
C LYS A 6 -23.18 23.78 64.12
N TRP A 7 -23.99 23.83 63.06
CA TRP A 7 -23.93 22.86 61.95
C TRP A 7 -22.60 22.90 61.18
N TRP A 8 -21.91 24.05 61.17
CA TRP A 8 -20.63 24.22 60.47
C TRP A 8 -19.48 23.36 61.03
N TRP A 9 -19.52 22.98 62.31
CA TRP A 9 -18.51 22.09 62.90
C TRP A 9 -18.57 20.68 62.30
N GLY A 10 -19.71 20.26 61.77
CA GLY A 10 -19.85 19.01 61.01
C GLY A 10 -19.37 19.14 59.56
N ALA A 11 -19.39 20.34 58.99
CA ALA A 11 -18.95 20.59 57.62
C ALA A 11 -17.41 20.55 57.48
N VAL A 12 -16.66 20.96 58.52
CA VAL A 12 -15.18 20.92 58.52
C VAL A 12 -14.61 19.50 58.34
N PRO A 13 -15.01 18.47 59.13
CA PRO A 13 -14.52 17.11 58.92
C PRO A 13 -15.03 16.49 57.61
N LEU A 14 -16.23 16.86 57.15
CA LEU A 14 -16.76 16.45 55.84
C LEU A 14 -15.95 17.04 54.68
N ALA A 15 -15.59 18.33 54.75
CA ALA A 15 -14.73 18.98 53.78
C ALA A 15 -13.30 18.41 53.81
N GLY A 16 -12.79 18.06 55.00
CA GLY A 16 -11.52 17.37 55.16
C GLY A 16 -11.53 15.96 54.56
N LEU A 17 -12.59 15.18 54.79
CA LEU A 17 -12.77 13.85 54.21
C LEU A 17 -12.94 13.94 52.69
N TRP A 18 -13.70 14.93 52.19
CA TRP A 18 -13.86 15.19 50.76
C TRP A 18 -12.54 15.63 50.10
N GLY A 19 -11.79 16.54 50.73
CA GLY A 19 -10.48 16.97 50.24
C GLY A 19 -9.45 15.85 50.25
N TYR A 20 -9.46 15.00 51.28
CA TYR A 20 -8.59 13.83 51.36
C TYR A 20 -8.94 12.77 50.32
N THR A 21 -10.22 12.46 50.14
CA THR A 21 -10.68 11.51 49.10
C THR A 21 -10.43 12.07 47.70
N ALA A 22 -10.69 13.35 47.44
CA ALA A 22 -10.33 14.00 46.19
C ALA A 22 -8.82 13.93 45.93
N ALA A 23 -7.98 14.19 46.93
CA ALA A 23 -6.52 14.15 46.76
C ALA A 23 -5.95 12.72 46.58
N THR A 24 -6.64 11.69 47.06
CA THR A 24 -6.10 10.31 47.10
C THR A 24 -6.81 9.33 46.16
N HIS A 25 -8.03 9.62 45.72
CA HIS A 25 -8.86 8.71 44.92
C HIS A 25 -9.22 9.23 43.53
N THR A 26 -8.95 10.50 43.19
CA THR A 26 -9.00 10.92 41.79
C THR A 26 -7.63 10.69 41.18
N GLU A 27 -7.54 9.78 40.20
CA GLU A 27 -6.38 9.81 39.31
C GLU A 27 -6.25 11.23 38.74
N PRO A 28 -5.03 11.78 38.63
CA PRO A 28 -4.85 13.11 38.05
C PRO A 28 -5.56 13.12 36.71
N MET A 29 -6.54 14.01 36.54
CA MET A 29 -7.43 14.13 35.38
C MET A 29 -6.69 14.01 34.04
N GLN A 30 -5.41 14.41 33.99
CA GLN A 30 -4.53 14.22 32.84
C GLN A 30 -4.30 12.75 32.44
N GLN A 31 -4.14 11.82 33.39
CA GLN A 31 -3.97 10.39 33.12
C GLN A 31 -5.24 9.80 32.51
N ASP A 32 -6.40 10.11 33.07
CA ASP A 32 -7.72 9.70 32.56
C ASP A 32 -7.99 10.27 31.15
N LEU A 33 -7.70 11.55 30.93
CA LEU A 33 -7.76 12.15 29.59
C LEU A 33 -6.78 11.48 28.61
N SER A 34 -5.54 11.25 29.02
CA SER A 34 -4.52 10.60 28.20
C SER A 34 -4.93 9.18 27.81
N ALA A 35 -5.49 8.40 28.75
CA ALA A 35 -5.93 7.03 28.49
C ALA A 35 -7.08 6.98 27.47
N ARG A 36 -8.13 7.79 27.66
CA ARG A 36 -9.30 7.81 26.76
C ARG A 36 -8.94 8.29 25.36
N THR A 37 -8.11 9.33 25.27
CA THR A 37 -7.68 9.87 23.99
C THR A 37 -6.69 8.94 23.28
N ALA A 38 -5.83 8.24 24.02
CA ALA A 38 -4.98 7.18 23.44
C ALA A 38 -5.83 6.06 22.82
N SER A 39 -6.93 5.65 23.46
CA SER A 39 -7.88 4.69 22.85
C SER A 39 -8.52 5.23 21.57
N ALA A 40 -8.87 6.51 21.53
CA ALA A 40 -9.45 7.15 20.35
C ALA A 40 -8.46 7.21 19.16
N LEU A 41 -7.16 7.30 19.44
CA LEU A 41 -6.11 7.33 18.42
C LEU A 41 -5.71 5.96 17.87
N GLN A 42 -6.15 4.84 18.47
CA GLN A 42 -5.76 3.49 18.02
C GLN A 42 -6.19 3.18 16.57
N GLN A 43 -7.22 3.87 16.07
CA GLN A 43 -7.75 3.67 14.72
C GLN A 43 -7.06 4.56 13.67
N VAL A 44 -6.28 5.56 14.11
CA VAL A 44 -5.65 6.52 13.20
C VAL A 44 -4.20 6.07 12.93
N PRO A 45 -3.81 5.89 11.65
CA PRO A 45 -2.46 5.47 11.32
C PRO A 45 -1.48 6.63 11.57
N LEU A 46 -0.86 6.66 12.74
CA LEU A 46 0.16 7.63 13.12
C LEU A 46 1.47 6.93 13.50
N ASP A 47 2.60 7.51 13.11
CA ASP A 47 3.92 7.12 13.58
C ASP A 47 4.32 7.94 14.82
N LYS A 48 4.71 7.21 15.87
CA LYS A 48 5.12 7.74 17.18
C LYS A 48 4.17 8.83 17.74
N PRO A 49 2.85 8.55 17.86
CA PRO A 49 1.95 9.52 18.45
C PRO A 49 2.30 9.76 19.92
N SER A 50 2.42 11.03 20.29
CA SER A 50 2.60 11.51 21.65
C SER A 50 1.52 12.54 21.95
N LEU A 51 0.85 12.36 23.08
CA LEU A 51 -0.21 13.25 23.53
C LEU A 51 0.03 13.59 24.99
N ASN A 52 0.22 14.88 25.28
CA ASN A 52 0.45 15.37 26.62
C ASN A 52 -0.65 16.33 27.02
N PHE A 53 -1.15 16.19 28.25
CA PHE A 53 -2.18 17.08 28.81
C PHE A 53 -1.63 17.97 29.91
N SER A 54 -1.92 19.27 29.83
CA SER A 54 -1.79 20.22 30.92
C SER A 54 -3.20 20.63 31.36
N GLY A 55 -3.66 20.02 32.46
CA GLY A 55 -5.07 20.09 32.83
C GLY A 55 -5.97 19.48 31.75
N ARG A 56 -6.78 20.30 31.08
CA ARG A 56 -7.72 19.88 30.02
C ARG A 56 -7.25 20.23 28.60
N ASP A 57 -6.06 20.82 28.49
CA ASP A 57 -5.48 21.22 27.21
C ASP A 57 -4.45 20.18 26.79
N GLY A 58 -4.63 19.62 25.60
CA GLY A 58 -3.74 18.61 25.04
C GLY A 58 -2.80 19.19 23.98
N THR A 59 -1.62 18.60 23.85
CA THR A 59 -0.74 18.81 22.69
C THR A 59 -0.48 17.47 22.02
N LEU A 60 -0.89 17.33 20.75
CA LEU A 60 -0.62 16.16 19.91
C LEU A 60 0.64 16.39 19.10
N SER A 61 1.62 15.49 19.21
CA SER A 61 2.80 15.42 18.33
C SER A 61 2.86 14.02 17.70
N ALA A 62 2.90 13.95 16.38
CA ALA A 62 2.93 12.69 15.64
C ALA A 62 3.42 12.92 14.21
N ASN A 63 3.96 11.86 13.60
CA ASN A 63 4.16 11.81 12.15
C ASN A 63 2.93 11.13 11.52
N ALA A 64 2.29 11.80 10.58
CA ALA A 64 1.15 11.29 9.82
C ALA A 64 1.57 10.91 8.39
N PHE A 65 0.84 9.97 7.78
CA PHE A 65 1.11 9.55 6.41
C PHE A 65 0.35 10.39 5.39
N THR A 66 -0.80 10.94 5.80
CA THR A 66 -1.64 11.83 5.00
C THR A 66 -2.11 13.04 5.81
N ALA A 67 -2.56 14.09 5.12
CA ALA A 67 -3.20 15.22 5.78
C ALA A 67 -4.53 14.82 6.45
N HIS A 68 -5.19 13.79 5.90
CA HIS A 68 -6.42 13.25 6.45
C HIS A 68 -6.18 12.64 7.84
N ASP A 69 -5.12 11.87 8.03
CA ASP A 69 -4.79 11.24 9.32
C ASP A 69 -4.61 12.29 10.43
N ILE A 70 -4.03 13.45 10.10
CA ILE A 70 -3.89 14.58 11.04
C ILE A 70 -5.27 15.12 11.43
N THR A 71 -6.14 15.34 10.45
CA THR A 71 -7.50 15.85 10.72
C THR A 71 -8.35 14.85 11.49
N GLU A 72 -8.21 13.55 11.20
CA GLU A 72 -8.91 12.49 11.90
C GLU A 72 -8.42 12.36 13.35
N ALA A 73 -7.11 12.38 13.58
CA ALA A 73 -6.52 12.35 14.91
C ALA A 73 -6.99 13.53 15.79
N THR A 74 -6.96 14.74 15.23
CA THR A 74 -7.39 15.94 15.95
C THR A 74 -8.88 15.93 16.25
N ALA A 75 -9.72 15.46 15.32
CA ALA A 75 -11.15 15.28 15.54
C ALA A 75 -11.44 14.22 16.61
N ALA A 76 -10.74 13.07 16.58
CA ALA A 76 -10.91 11.98 17.55
C ALA A 76 -10.56 12.42 18.98
N ILE A 77 -9.46 13.16 19.16
CA ILE A 77 -9.08 13.72 20.45
C ILE A 77 -10.09 14.79 20.89
N GLY A 78 -10.47 15.71 20.00
CA GLY A 78 -11.42 16.78 20.29
C GLY A 78 -12.82 16.29 20.66
N ALA A 79 -13.23 15.12 20.15
CA ALA A 79 -14.49 14.47 20.50
C ALA A 79 -14.47 13.79 21.88
N THR A 80 -13.30 13.63 22.50
CA THR A 80 -13.19 12.99 23.82
C THR A 80 -13.67 13.94 24.91
N ALA A 81 -14.69 13.52 25.66
CA ALA A 81 -15.26 14.29 26.74
C ALA A 81 -14.19 14.72 27.76
N GLY A 82 -14.17 16.02 28.07
CA GLY A 82 -13.22 16.61 29.02
C GLY A 82 -12.03 17.31 28.37
N VAL A 83 -11.73 17.07 27.08
CA VAL A 83 -10.76 17.90 26.35
C VAL A 83 -11.34 19.30 26.15
N ARG A 84 -10.55 20.36 26.39
CA ARG A 84 -10.95 21.76 26.19
C ARG A 84 -10.30 22.38 24.96
N LEU A 85 -8.98 22.23 24.84
CA LEU A 85 -8.19 22.74 23.74
C LEU A 85 -7.21 21.67 23.29
N LEU A 86 -6.94 21.63 21.99
CA LEU A 86 -5.91 20.77 21.42
C LEU A 86 -4.95 21.61 20.57
N ASN A 87 -3.69 21.63 20.97
CA ASN A 87 -2.60 22.13 20.14
C ASN A 87 -2.11 21.00 19.22
N ASN A 88 -2.19 21.23 17.91
CA ASN A 88 -1.79 20.24 16.92
C ASN A 88 -0.38 20.52 16.41
N GLU A 89 0.57 19.70 16.85
CA GLU A 89 1.96 19.70 16.40
C GLU A 89 2.28 18.53 15.48
N ALA A 90 1.28 17.73 15.08
CA ALA A 90 1.48 16.66 14.11
C ALA A 90 1.95 17.22 12.76
N ARG A 91 2.79 16.44 12.08
CA ARG A 91 3.41 16.78 10.79
C ARG A 91 3.29 15.58 9.85
N LEU A 92 3.38 15.82 8.56
CA LEU A 92 3.55 14.73 7.60
C LEU A 92 4.92 14.08 7.80
N ALA A 93 4.97 12.76 7.68
CA ALA A 93 6.21 12.00 7.71
C ALA A 93 7.21 12.54 6.67
N PRO A 94 8.53 12.51 6.96
CA PRO A 94 9.53 13.04 6.05
C PRO A 94 9.51 12.29 4.72
N THR A 95 9.78 13.01 3.62
CA THR A 95 9.94 12.40 2.29
C THR A 95 11.37 11.90 2.15
N ALA A 96 11.56 10.64 1.73
CA ALA A 96 12.87 10.06 1.48
C ALA A 96 13.23 10.13 -0.01
N GLN A 97 14.43 10.63 -0.32
CA GLN A 97 15.03 10.59 -1.66
C GLN A 97 16.54 10.33 -1.52
N PRO A 98 17.09 9.24 -2.09
CA PRO A 98 16.39 8.18 -2.83
C PRO A 98 15.48 7.32 -1.94
N TYR A 99 14.41 6.78 -2.50
CA TYR A 99 13.50 5.88 -1.80
C TYR A 99 14.00 4.45 -1.92
N ASN A 100 14.61 3.93 -0.84
CA ASN A 100 15.21 2.60 -0.81
C ASN A 100 14.51 1.64 0.15
N LEU A 101 14.30 0.41 -0.30
CA LEU A 101 13.94 -0.75 0.51
C LEU A 101 15.02 -1.82 0.32
N GLY A 102 15.61 -2.29 1.42
CA GLY A 102 16.59 -3.36 1.45
C GLY A 102 16.00 -4.63 2.03
N ILE A 103 16.24 -5.76 1.37
CA ILE A 103 15.83 -7.09 1.80
C ILE A 103 17.07 -7.97 1.79
N GLU A 104 17.50 -8.43 2.96
CA GLU A 104 18.67 -9.27 3.12
C GLU A 104 18.26 -10.61 3.72
N LYS A 105 18.67 -11.72 3.09
CA LYS A 105 18.42 -13.08 3.56
C LYS A 105 19.75 -13.79 3.82
N THR A 106 19.90 -14.27 5.04
CA THR A 106 21.06 -15.05 5.49
C THR A 106 20.57 -16.27 6.24
N GLY A 107 20.62 -17.43 5.61
CA GLY A 107 20.02 -18.67 6.15
C GLY A 107 18.52 -18.48 6.35
N ASP A 108 18.04 -18.76 7.56
CA ASP A 108 16.63 -18.63 7.95
C ASP A 108 16.26 -17.23 8.48
N THR A 109 17.15 -16.23 8.36
CA THR A 109 16.87 -14.86 8.82
C THR A 109 16.69 -13.91 7.64
N VAL A 110 15.57 -13.20 7.61
CA VAL A 110 15.29 -12.13 6.66
C VAL A 110 15.28 -10.79 7.39
N THR A 111 16.16 -9.89 6.99
CA THR A 111 16.25 -8.53 7.51
C THR A 111 15.68 -7.55 6.50
N LEU A 112 14.68 -6.77 6.91
CA LEU A 112 14.08 -5.70 6.12
C LEU A 112 14.60 -4.35 6.62
N THR A 113 15.12 -3.51 5.72
CA THR A 113 15.69 -2.20 6.04
C THR A 113 15.20 -1.13 5.05
N GLY A 114 15.31 0.14 5.44
CA GLY A 114 14.96 1.27 4.56
C GLY A 114 13.55 1.78 4.81
N ASN A 115 12.92 2.30 3.76
CA ASN A 115 11.74 3.13 3.84
C ASN A 115 10.46 2.39 3.43
N VAL A 116 9.37 2.67 4.15
CA VAL A 116 8.02 2.15 3.85
C VAL A 116 6.98 3.27 3.96
N PRO A 117 6.00 3.35 3.04
CA PRO A 117 5.12 4.52 2.94
C PRO A 117 4.08 4.60 4.06
N GLY A 118 3.80 3.48 4.74
CA GLY A 118 2.82 3.44 5.81
C GLY A 118 2.70 2.06 6.48
N PRO A 119 1.89 1.97 7.54
CA PRO A 119 1.77 0.77 8.36
C PRO A 119 1.04 -0.37 7.62
N SER A 120 0.07 -0.05 6.76
CA SER A 120 -0.65 -1.03 5.94
C SER A 120 0.30 -1.77 4.98
N VAL A 121 1.12 -1.02 4.25
CA VAL A 121 2.11 -1.57 3.31
C VAL A 121 3.18 -2.36 4.04
N ARG A 122 3.71 -1.83 5.16
CA ARG A 122 4.67 -2.55 6.02
C ARG A 122 4.12 -3.89 6.46
N ARG A 123 2.89 -3.91 6.97
CA ARG A 123 2.23 -5.14 7.40
C ARG A 123 2.05 -6.12 6.24
N SER A 124 1.62 -5.63 5.08
CA SER A 124 1.46 -6.50 3.90
C SER A 124 2.76 -7.15 3.45
N ILE A 125 3.89 -6.43 3.50
CA ILE A 125 5.21 -6.98 3.20
C ILE A 125 5.59 -8.07 4.22
N LEU A 126 5.46 -7.77 5.52
CA LEU A 126 5.78 -8.73 6.59
C LEU A 126 4.92 -10.00 6.54
N ASP A 127 3.63 -9.84 6.27
CA ASP A 127 2.69 -10.95 6.11
C ASP A 127 3.06 -11.80 4.89
N THR A 128 3.53 -11.17 3.80
CA THR A 128 4.03 -11.89 2.61
C THR A 128 5.30 -12.68 2.96
N VAL A 129 6.25 -12.11 3.70
CA VAL A 129 7.49 -12.83 4.09
C VAL A 129 7.14 -14.08 4.89
N LYS A 130 6.24 -13.96 5.88
CA LYS A 130 5.81 -15.10 6.71
C LYS A 130 4.98 -16.14 5.95
N ALA A 131 4.25 -15.71 4.92
CA ALA A 131 3.47 -16.62 4.09
C ALA A 131 4.36 -17.47 3.17
N GLU A 132 5.42 -16.88 2.62
CA GLU A 132 6.36 -17.58 1.73
C GLU A 132 7.33 -18.47 2.52
N ASP A 133 7.73 -18.06 3.72
CA ASP A 133 8.57 -18.87 4.61
C ASP A 133 8.15 -18.73 6.09
N PRO A 134 7.32 -19.66 6.60
CA PRO A 134 6.87 -19.65 8.00
C PRO A 134 7.99 -19.91 9.02
N SER A 135 9.09 -20.53 8.60
CA SER A 135 10.25 -20.83 9.45
C SER A 135 11.25 -19.68 9.56
N THR A 136 11.14 -18.68 8.68
CA THR A 136 12.06 -17.54 8.66
C THR A 136 11.87 -16.62 9.86
N ASN A 137 12.97 -16.25 10.51
CA ASN A 137 13.03 -15.18 11.49
C ASN A 137 13.09 -13.81 10.79
N VAL A 138 12.08 -12.97 11.01
CA VAL A 138 11.97 -11.66 10.36
C VAL A 138 12.49 -10.56 11.29
N VAL A 139 13.58 -9.91 10.88
CA VAL A 139 14.14 -8.73 11.55
C VAL A 139 13.66 -7.47 10.83
N ASP A 140 12.69 -6.78 11.43
CA ASP A 140 12.10 -5.57 10.85
C ASP A 140 12.79 -4.30 11.37
N LYS A 141 13.55 -3.64 10.48
CA LYS A 141 14.22 -2.35 10.71
C LYS A 141 13.69 -1.26 9.77
N LEU A 142 12.44 -1.39 9.30
CA LEU A 142 11.82 -0.43 8.40
C LEU A 142 11.47 0.87 9.12
N THR A 143 11.70 1.99 8.42
CA THR A 143 11.32 3.34 8.85
C THR A 143 10.24 3.91 7.94
N TYR A 144 9.34 4.70 8.51
CA TYR A 144 8.28 5.34 7.76
C TYR A 144 8.78 6.59 7.03
N ALA A 145 8.58 6.64 5.72
CA ALA A 145 8.87 7.82 4.92
C ALA A 145 7.96 7.91 3.69
N LEU A 146 7.64 9.14 3.30
CA LEU A 146 6.88 9.45 2.08
C LEU A 146 7.80 9.46 0.85
N GLY A 147 7.21 9.47 -0.35
CA GLY A 147 7.96 9.49 -1.61
C GLY A 147 8.16 8.11 -2.24
N ALA A 148 7.41 7.10 -1.83
CA ALA A 148 7.44 5.78 -2.47
C ALA A 148 7.05 5.89 -3.95
N PRO A 149 7.80 5.23 -4.87
CA PRO A 149 7.46 5.21 -6.28
C PRO A 149 6.16 4.45 -6.54
N ALA A 150 5.53 4.71 -7.69
CA ALA A 150 4.35 3.96 -8.12
C ALA A 150 4.68 2.45 -8.20
N GLY A 151 3.76 1.59 -7.75
CA GLY A 151 3.97 0.14 -7.76
C GLY A 151 4.97 -0.40 -6.72
N PHE A 152 5.47 0.44 -5.79
CA PHE A 152 6.43 0.02 -4.75
C PHE A 152 5.97 -1.22 -3.98
N GLU A 153 4.70 -1.27 -3.55
CA GLU A 153 4.17 -2.41 -2.80
C GLU A 153 4.19 -3.69 -3.62
N THR A 154 3.78 -3.63 -4.89
CA THR A 154 3.81 -4.77 -5.82
C THR A 154 5.24 -5.25 -6.06
N ALA A 155 6.18 -4.33 -6.26
CA ALA A 155 7.59 -4.63 -6.43
C ALA A 155 8.21 -5.26 -5.17
N ALA A 156 7.91 -4.72 -3.99
CA ALA A 156 8.36 -5.26 -2.72
C ALA A 156 7.84 -6.69 -2.47
N LYS A 157 6.53 -6.92 -2.69
CA LYS A 157 5.94 -8.26 -2.59
C LYS A 157 6.56 -9.22 -3.59
N PHE A 158 6.79 -8.78 -4.82
CA PHE A 158 7.43 -9.59 -5.84
C PHE A 158 8.85 -10.00 -5.44
N ALA A 159 9.65 -9.07 -4.90
CA ALA A 159 10.99 -9.37 -4.39
C ALA A 159 10.95 -10.38 -3.23
N VAL A 160 10.03 -10.22 -2.28
CA VAL A 160 9.83 -11.17 -1.17
C VAL A 160 9.49 -12.57 -1.67
N LYS A 161 8.65 -12.70 -2.71
CA LYS A 161 8.31 -14.00 -3.32
C LYS A 161 9.48 -14.74 -3.95
N GLN A 162 10.57 -14.04 -4.24
CA GLN A 162 11.78 -14.67 -4.78
C GLN A 162 12.71 -15.21 -3.69
N LEU A 163 12.52 -14.83 -2.42
CA LEU A 163 13.37 -15.23 -1.30
C LEU A 163 13.48 -16.75 -1.08
N PRO A 164 12.43 -17.57 -1.28
CA PRO A 164 12.55 -19.02 -1.11
C PRO A 164 13.48 -19.68 -2.12
N ALA A 165 13.63 -19.09 -3.32
CA ALA A 165 14.49 -19.61 -4.38
C ALA A 165 15.99 -19.32 -4.16
N LEU A 166 16.34 -18.62 -3.08
CA LEU A 166 17.70 -18.15 -2.79
C LEU A 166 18.14 -18.66 -1.41
N SER A 167 19.35 -19.21 -1.31
CA SER A 167 19.97 -19.59 -0.04
C SER A 167 20.44 -18.34 0.73
N SER A 168 21.00 -17.38 -0.01
CA SER A 168 21.35 -16.06 0.49
C SER A 168 21.02 -15.00 -0.55
N ALA A 169 20.56 -13.84 -0.10
CA ALA A 169 20.14 -12.78 -1.01
C ALA A 169 20.38 -11.39 -0.39
N SER A 170 20.78 -10.44 -1.21
CA SER A 170 20.76 -9.01 -0.94
C SER A 170 20.02 -8.35 -2.10
N MET A 171 18.79 -7.93 -1.84
CA MET A 171 17.94 -7.23 -2.79
C MET A 171 17.75 -5.80 -2.32
N ALA A 172 17.80 -4.86 -3.26
CA ALA A 172 17.50 -3.46 -2.98
C ALA A 172 16.55 -2.93 -4.05
N LEU A 173 15.45 -2.34 -3.61
CA LEU A 173 14.52 -1.61 -4.45
C LEU A 173 14.78 -0.12 -4.23
N ARG A 174 15.32 0.56 -5.23
CA ARG A 174 15.65 1.99 -5.19
C ARG A 174 14.89 2.73 -6.27
N ASP A 175 14.01 3.65 -5.87
CA ASP A 175 13.25 4.51 -6.80
C ASP A 175 12.55 3.73 -7.93
N GLY A 176 12.07 2.51 -7.63
CA GLY A 176 11.38 1.63 -8.59
C GLY A 176 12.31 0.71 -9.39
N THR A 177 13.62 0.74 -9.13
CA THR A 177 14.59 -0.18 -9.71
C THR A 177 14.98 -1.26 -8.70
N LEU A 178 14.76 -2.53 -9.05
CA LEU A 178 15.15 -3.69 -8.23
C LEU A 178 16.53 -4.21 -8.65
N THR A 179 17.48 -4.19 -7.73
CA THR A 179 18.77 -4.89 -7.85
C THR A 179 18.72 -6.16 -7.02
N VAL A 180 19.25 -7.25 -7.56
CA VAL A 180 19.20 -8.57 -6.91
C VAL A 180 20.59 -9.19 -6.93
N ASN A 181 21.14 -9.45 -5.76
CA ASN A 181 22.37 -10.21 -5.60
C ASN A 181 22.05 -11.44 -4.75
N GLY A 182 22.51 -12.62 -5.13
CA GLY A 182 22.21 -13.80 -4.33
C GLY A 182 22.76 -15.10 -4.88
N VAL A 183 22.67 -16.13 -4.05
CA VAL A 183 23.09 -17.49 -4.36
C VAL A 183 21.86 -18.40 -4.33
N ALA A 184 21.58 -19.06 -5.45
CA ALA A 184 20.54 -20.08 -5.55
C ALA A 184 21.09 -21.46 -5.14
N PRO A 185 20.30 -22.31 -4.48
CA PRO A 185 20.74 -23.64 -4.02
C PRO A 185 21.02 -24.62 -5.18
N ASP A 186 20.37 -24.42 -6.33
CA ASP A 186 20.50 -25.31 -7.48
C ASP A 186 20.22 -24.58 -8.81
N ARG A 187 20.56 -25.21 -9.94
CA ARG A 187 20.37 -24.63 -11.28
C ARG A 187 18.90 -24.46 -11.68
N ASN A 188 17.98 -25.27 -11.17
CA ASN A 188 16.55 -25.16 -11.50
C ASN A 188 15.92 -23.97 -10.77
N SER A 189 16.30 -23.75 -9.50
CA SER A 189 15.92 -22.58 -8.72
C SER A 189 16.44 -21.29 -9.37
N LEU A 190 17.69 -21.29 -9.84
CA LEU A 190 18.26 -20.18 -10.61
C LEU A 190 17.48 -19.89 -11.91
N ALA A 191 17.13 -20.93 -12.67
CA ALA A 191 16.37 -20.77 -13.92
C ALA A 191 14.95 -20.23 -13.67
N SER A 192 14.29 -20.72 -12.61
CA SER A 192 12.95 -20.27 -12.19
C SER A 192 12.97 -18.81 -11.75
N LEU A 193 14.00 -18.40 -11.00
CA LEU A 193 14.20 -17.01 -10.60
C LEU A 193 14.45 -16.10 -11.79
N MET A 194 15.32 -16.49 -12.73
CA MET A 194 15.56 -15.71 -13.95
C MET A 194 14.30 -15.58 -14.81
N ALA A 195 13.45 -16.62 -14.87
CA ALA A 195 12.17 -16.55 -15.56
C ALA A 195 11.21 -15.58 -14.86
N ALA A 196 11.09 -15.67 -13.53
CA ALA A 196 10.25 -14.78 -12.74
C ALA A 196 10.68 -13.31 -12.87
N LEU A 197 11.98 -13.04 -12.83
CA LEU A 197 12.54 -11.69 -13.05
C LEU A 197 12.21 -11.17 -14.45
N LYS A 198 12.24 -12.01 -15.49
CA LYS A 198 11.81 -11.59 -16.85
C LYS A 198 10.33 -11.23 -16.93
N THR A 199 9.49 -11.93 -16.15
CA THR A 199 8.04 -11.68 -16.08
C THR A 199 7.70 -10.80 -14.88
N HIS A 200 8.47 -9.73 -14.66
CA HIS A 200 8.26 -8.84 -13.52
C HIS A 200 6.93 -8.06 -13.63
N PRO A 201 6.26 -7.74 -12.51
CA PRO A 201 5.00 -7.01 -12.55
C PRO A 201 5.20 -5.51 -12.84
N GLY A 202 4.36 -4.96 -13.71
CA GLY A 202 4.25 -3.51 -13.96
C GLY A 202 5.52 -2.85 -14.50
N ASP A 203 5.70 -1.56 -14.17
CA ASP A 203 6.84 -0.72 -14.58
C ASP A 203 8.11 -0.93 -13.74
N LEU A 204 8.23 -2.08 -13.07
CA LEU A 204 9.40 -2.42 -12.25
C LEU A 204 10.64 -2.49 -13.14
N ALA A 205 11.59 -1.59 -12.93
CA ALA A 205 12.87 -1.64 -13.63
C ALA A 205 13.80 -2.65 -12.94
N LEU A 206 14.50 -3.47 -13.71
CA LEU A 206 15.56 -4.32 -13.18
C LEU A 206 16.91 -3.59 -13.30
N GLY A 207 17.62 -3.50 -12.19
CA GLY A 207 18.98 -3.01 -12.14
C GLY A 207 20.00 -4.15 -12.34
N GLN A 208 21.10 -4.12 -11.60
CA GLN A 208 22.06 -5.21 -11.61
C GLN A 208 21.47 -6.47 -10.96
N VAL A 209 21.57 -7.58 -11.69
CA VAL A 209 21.18 -8.91 -11.22
C VAL A 209 22.40 -9.82 -11.24
N ASN A 210 22.97 -10.08 -10.06
CA ASN A 210 24.14 -10.93 -9.87
C ASN A 210 23.73 -12.20 -9.13
N LEU A 211 23.40 -13.24 -9.89
CA LEU A 211 22.92 -14.51 -9.35
C LEU A 211 23.91 -15.63 -9.66
N GLN A 212 24.25 -16.42 -8.65
CA GLN A 212 25.13 -17.58 -8.80
C GLN A 212 24.42 -18.83 -8.27
N ALA A 213 24.62 -19.98 -8.90
CA ALA A 213 24.22 -21.24 -8.31
C ALA A 213 25.34 -21.69 -7.36
N ASP A 214 24.99 -22.01 -6.11
CA ASP A 214 25.88 -22.79 -5.25
C ASP A 214 25.95 -24.16 -5.90
N ALA A 215 27.07 -24.50 -6.53
CA ALA A 215 27.26 -25.84 -7.04
C ALA A 215 27.79 -26.68 -5.86
N PRO A 216 26.99 -27.59 -5.26
CA PRO A 216 27.58 -28.60 -4.41
C PRO A 216 28.50 -29.46 -5.29
N ASP A 217 29.80 -29.28 -5.09
CA ASP A 217 30.88 -30.11 -5.57
C ASP A 217 30.75 -31.50 -4.95
N SER A 218 29.82 -32.34 -5.44
CA SER A 218 29.65 -33.75 -5.04
C SER A 218 28.64 -34.50 -5.93
N MET A 219 28.95 -34.72 -7.20
CA MET A 219 28.56 -35.94 -7.92
C MET A 219 29.64 -36.31 -8.94
N GLU A 220 30.81 -36.71 -8.43
CA GLU A 220 31.72 -37.58 -9.17
C GLU A 220 31.54 -39.02 -8.66
N LYS A 221 31.64 -39.98 -9.61
CA LYS A 221 31.65 -41.46 -9.49
C LYS A 221 30.24 -42.11 -9.53
N THR A 222 29.87 -42.92 -10.53
CA THR A 222 30.65 -43.97 -11.20
C THR A 222 29.98 -44.37 -12.51
N ALA A 223 30.70 -44.31 -13.63
CA ALA A 223 30.68 -45.30 -14.72
C ALA A 223 31.66 -44.88 -15.81
N SER A 224 32.93 -45.25 -15.63
CA SER A 224 33.88 -45.40 -16.74
C SER A 224 34.11 -46.88 -16.94
N VAL A 225 33.82 -47.41 -18.13
CA VAL A 225 34.55 -48.55 -18.71
C VAL A 225 34.67 -48.37 -20.23
N GLN A 226 35.91 -48.06 -20.62
CA GLN A 226 36.68 -48.46 -21.82
C GLN A 226 36.35 -47.90 -23.22
N SER A 227 37.10 -46.84 -23.56
CA SER A 227 38.22 -46.82 -24.51
C SER A 227 38.21 -47.77 -25.71
N THR A 228 38.21 -47.20 -26.91
CA THR A 228 39.18 -47.52 -27.98
C THR A 228 39.61 -46.21 -28.67
N GLU A 229 40.92 -46.00 -28.72
CA GLU A 229 41.67 -44.90 -29.39
C GLU A 229 42.41 -45.52 -30.61
N PRO A 230 43.26 -44.83 -31.41
CA PRO A 230 43.23 -43.52 -32.10
C PRO A 230 43.58 -43.65 -33.62
N GLN A 231 43.48 -42.57 -34.42
CA GLN A 231 44.65 -41.88 -35.05
C GLN A 231 44.33 -40.98 -36.28
N ALA A 232 44.91 -39.77 -36.19
CA ALA A 232 45.75 -39.07 -37.19
C ALA A 232 45.18 -37.95 -38.11
N ALA A 233 45.90 -36.81 -37.98
CA ALA A 233 46.46 -35.94 -39.04
C ALA A 233 45.79 -34.59 -39.39
N SER A 234 46.19 -33.56 -38.62
CA SER A 234 47.00 -32.37 -39.01
C SER A 234 46.64 -31.39 -40.16
N ARG A 235 46.99 -30.11 -39.86
CA ARG A 235 47.24 -28.90 -40.71
C ARG A 235 46.02 -27.98 -40.91
N ASP A 236 46.09 -26.64 -40.86
CA ASP A 236 47.19 -25.68 -40.74
C ASP A 236 46.63 -24.24 -40.53
N THR A 237 47.21 -23.51 -39.56
CA THR A 237 47.68 -22.10 -39.61
C THR A 237 46.76 -20.83 -39.61
N VAL A 238 47.29 -19.81 -38.91
CA VAL A 238 47.21 -18.32 -39.05
C VAL A 238 46.16 -17.51 -38.25
N THR A 239 46.53 -17.14 -37.02
CA THR A 239 46.91 -15.77 -36.54
C THR A 239 46.28 -14.51 -37.17
N THR A 240 45.33 -13.89 -36.43
CA THR A 240 45.11 -12.43 -36.04
C THR A 240 45.19 -11.28 -37.10
N PRO A 241 44.67 -10.03 -36.87
CA PRO A 241 44.48 -9.33 -35.58
C PRO A 241 43.25 -8.39 -35.41
N LEU A 242 43.29 -7.71 -34.24
CA LEU A 242 42.40 -6.75 -33.58
C LEU A 242 42.04 -5.43 -34.32
N SER A 243 41.11 -4.71 -33.66
CA SER A 243 40.74 -3.27 -33.71
C SER A 243 39.46 -2.97 -34.50
N ASP A 244 38.55 -2.07 -34.10
CA ASP A 244 38.55 -1.00 -33.10
C ASP A 244 37.10 -0.63 -32.74
N GLY A 245 36.89 0.11 -31.64
CA GLY A 245 35.56 0.49 -31.14
C GLY A 245 34.81 1.55 -31.95
N SER A 246 33.51 1.70 -31.66
CA SER A 246 32.86 3.01 -31.64
C SER A 246 31.47 2.92 -30.99
N ALA A 247 31.24 3.87 -30.09
CA ALA A 247 29.95 4.20 -29.53
C ALA A 247 28.96 4.64 -30.62
N GLY A 248 27.72 4.16 -30.51
CA GLY A 248 26.59 4.59 -31.32
C GLY A 248 25.36 4.74 -30.44
N GLN A 249 25.11 5.96 -29.99
CA GLN A 249 23.89 6.37 -29.30
C GLN A 249 22.67 6.03 -30.18
N THR A 250 21.82 5.12 -29.73
CA THR A 250 20.49 4.97 -30.31
C THR A 250 19.51 5.73 -29.43
N GLN A 251 19.24 6.98 -29.81
CA GLN A 251 18.05 7.69 -29.35
C GLN A 251 16.83 6.98 -29.94
N VAL A 252 16.10 6.23 -29.12
CA VAL A 252 14.77 5.77 -29.49
C VAL A 252 13.79 6.88 -29.10
N ALA A 253 13.27 7.54 -30.12
CA ALA A 253 12.22 8.54 -30.02
C ALA A 253 11.00 7.98 -29.27
N VAL A 254 10.53 8.74 -28.29
CA VAL A 254 9.25 8.52 -27.60
C VAL A 254 8.13 8.89 -28.57
N ALA A 255 7.65 7.89 -29.31
CA ALA A 255 6.39 7.96 -30.04
C ALA A 255 5.79 6.55 -30.11
N GLN A 256 5.08 6.13 -29.07
CA GLN A 256 4.13 5.02 -29.18
C GLN A 256 2.72 5.60 -29.07
N SER A 257 2.20 5.94 -30.25
CA SER A 257 0.77 6.02 -30.51
C SER A 257 0.18 4.63 -30.29
N GLU A 258 -0.47 4.42 -29.14
CA GLU A 258 -1.16 3.17 -28.83
C GLU A 258 -2.36 3.02 -29.78
N ALA A 259 -2.40 1.93 -30.55
CA ALA A 259 -3.51 1.66 -31.45
C ALA A 259 -4.85 1.59 -30.68
N PRO A 260 -5.97 1.97 -31.32
CA PRO A 260 -7.30 1.86 -30.72
C PRO A 260 -7.57 0.43 -30.24
N LEU A 261 -8.02 0.31 -28.99
CA LEU A 261 -8.41 -0.96 -28.38
C LEU A 261 -9.82 -1.35 -28.86
N ASP A 262 -10.05 -2.65 -28.99
CA ASP A 262 -11.39 -3.20 -29.21
C ASP A 262 -12.21 -3.19 -27.91
N ASN A 263 -13.53 -3.38 -28.01
CA ASN A 263 -14.41 -3.32 -26.84
C ASN A 263 -14.02 -4.32 -25.73
N ALA A 264 -13.50 -5.49 -26.09
CA ALA A 264 -13.07 -6.51 -25.14
C ALA A 264 -11.78 -6.13 -24.40
N GLY A 265 -10.80 -5.57 -25.11
CA GLY A 265 -9.58 -5.01 -24.52
C GLY A 265 -9.90 -3.83 -23.59
N CYS A 266 -10.79 -2.95 -24.03
CA CYS A 266 -11.31 -1.83 -23.24
C CYS A 266 -11.98 -2.29 -21.95
N GLN A 267 -12.88 -3.28 -22.03
CA GLN A 267 -13.55 -3.84 -20.86
C GLN A 267 -12.55 -4.41 -19.87
N SER A 268 -11.58 -5.18 -20.36
CA SER A 268 -10.58 -5.84 -19.52
C SER A 268 -9.74 -4.82 -18.76
N LEU A 269 -9.21 -3.80 -19.44
CA LEU A 269 -8.39 -2.76 -18.81
C LEU A 269 -9.18 -1.92 -17.80
N LEU A 270 -10.39 -1.47 -18.18
CA LEU A 270 -11.24 -0.71 -17.27
C LEU A 270 -11.60 -1.51 -16.01
N SER A 271 -11.92 -2.80 -16.18
CA SER A 271 -12.23 -3.67 -15.04
C SER A 271 -11.02 -3.87 -14.12
N ASN A 272 -9.80 -3.99 -14.67
CA ASN A 272 -8.59 -4.13 -13.88
C ASN A 272 -8.29 -2.88 -13.05
N ILE A 273 -8.44 -1.68 -13.62
CA ILE A 273 -8.23 -0.42 -12.90
C ILE A 273 -9.13 -0.32 -11.67
N THR A 274 -10.41 -0.70 -11.79
CA THR A 274 -11.37 -0.64 -10.68
C THR A 274 -11.37 -1.86 -9.76
N ARG A 275 -10.59 -2.89 -10.08
CA ARG A 275 -10.48 -4.11 -9.28
C ARG A 275 -9.52 -3.92 -8.11
N ASP A 276 -8.42 -3.22 -8.37
CA ASP A 276 -7.35 -3.02 -7.40
C ASP A 276 -7.61 -1.76 -6.54
N ASP A 277 -8.31 -0.76 -7.09
CA ASP A 277 -8.60 0.49 -6.41
C ASP A 277 -10.07 0.96 -6.57
N THR A 278 -10.60 1.65 -5.56
CA THR A 278 -11.99 2.13 -5.52
C THR A 278 -12.07 3.65 -5.73
N ILE A 279 -13.08 4.11 -6.46
CA ILE A 279 -13.40 5.54 -6.57
C ILE A 279 -14.12 5.98 -5.28
N HIS A 280 -13.45 6.85 -4.52
CA HIS A 280 -13.91 7.38 -3.26
C HIS A 280 -14.68 8.69 -3.44
N PHE A 281 -15.64 8.89 -2.54
CA PHE A 281 -16.44 10.11 -2.46
C PHE A 281 -16.36 10.66 -1.05
N GLU A 282 -16.44 11.98 -0.92
CA GLU A 282 -16.53 12.61 0.39
C GLU A 282 -17.76 12.13 1.17
N ILE A 283 -17.65 12.13 2.50
CA ILE A 283 -18.71 11.62 3.39
C ILE A 283 -20.01 12.39 3.14
N GLY A 284 -21.09 11.65 2.87
CA GLY A 284 -22.41 12.21 2.58
C GLY A 284 -22.51 13.00 1.28
N SER A 285 -21.48 12.97 0.43
CA SER A 285 -21.36 13.81 -0.76
C SER A 285 -21.27 12.99 -2.05
N THR A 286 -21.51 13.67 -3.16
CA THR A 286 -21.28 13.18 -4.52
C THR A 286 -19.98 13.73 -5.11
N ARG A 287 -19.24 14.52 -4.32
CA ARG A 287 -17.92 15.03 -4.69
C ARG A 287 -16.90 13.89 -4.62
N ILE A 288 -16.22 13.64 -5.73
CA ILE A 288 -15.17 12.64 -5.84
C ILE A 288 -13.98 13.12 -5.01
N HIS A 289 -13.44 12.22 -4.18
CA HIS A 289 -12.28 12.51 -3.34
C HIS A 289 -11.02 12.72 -4.20
N THR A 290 -10.11 13.57 -3.74
CA THR A 290 -8.87 13.89 -4.47
C THR A 290 -7.97 12.68 -4.68
N ASP A 291 -8.00 11.71 -3.76
CA ASP A 291 -7.18 10.50 -3.85
C ASP A 291 -7.61 9.59 -5.01
N SER A 292 -8.83 9.78 -5.54
CA SER A 292 -9.32 9.06 -6.71
C SER A 292 -8.88 9.69 -8.04
N ALA A 293 -8.17 10.83 -8.02
CA ALA A 293 -7.71 11.50 -9.23
C ALA A 293 -6.85 10.57 -10.11
N LYS A 294 -5.86 9.88 -9.51
CA LYS A 294 -4.97 8.97 -10.27
C LYS A 294 -5.72 7.83 -10.94
N ILE A 295 -6.69 7.25 -10.25
CA ILE A 295 -7.52 6.16 -10.80
C ILE A 295 -8.37 6.69 -11.94
N LEU A 296 -8.99 7.85 -11.76
CA LEU A 296 -9.79 8.49 -12.79
C LEU A 296 -8.96 8.89 -14.01
N ASP A 297 -7.73 9.37 -13.82
CA ASP A 297 -6.80 9.68 -14.92
C ASP A 297 -6.47 8.40 -15.73
N SER A 298 -6.23 7.27 -15.06
CA SER A 298 -6.06 5.97 -15.72
C SER A 298 -7.30 5.52 -16.48
N VAL A 299 -8.50 5.74 -15.92
CA VAL A 299 -9.78 5.47 -16.60
C VAL A 299 -9.93 6.36 -17.83
N VAL A 300 -9.58 7.65 -17.76
CA VAL A 300 -9.62 8.59 -18.89
C VAL A 300 -8.66 8.13 -19.98
N ALA A 301 -7.41 7.85 -19.65
CA ALA A 301 -6.41 7.39 -20.61
C ALA A 301 -6.87 6.10 -21.32
N THR A 302 -7.47 5.17 -20.59
CA THR A 302 -8.03 3.94 -21.16
C THR A 302 -9.25 4.24 -22.04
N ALA A 303 -10.18 5.08 -21.59
CA ALA A 303 -11.38 5.43 -22.34
C ALA A 303 -11.08 6.19 -23.65
N GLN A 304 -10.01 6.98 -23.70
CA GLN A 304 -9.53 7.65 -24.91
C GLN A 304 -9.04 6.66 -25.98
N ARG A 305 -8.47 5.53 -25.56
CA ARG A 305 -8.04 4.44 -26.44
C ARG A 305 -9.19 3.57 -26.94
N CYS A 306 -10.41 3.82 -26.48
CA CYS A 306 -11.60 3.04 -26.76
C CYS A 306 -12.60 3.85 -27.61
N PRO A 307 -12.27 4.38 -28.79
CA PRO A 307 -13.08 5.38 -29.48
C PRO A 307 -14.49 4.92 -29.91
N THR A 308 -14.71 3.60 -30.04
CA THR A 308 -15.97 3.03 -30.54
C THR A 308 -16.88 2.44 -29.46
N GLY A 309 -16.38 2.20 -28.25
CA GLY A 309 -17.13 1.52 -27.19
C GLY A 309 -18.04 2.46 -26.41
N ASN A 310 -19.27 2.04 -26.09
CA ASN A 310 -20.14 2.78 -25.18
C ASN A 310 -19.86 2.37 -23.74
N ILE A 311 -19.53 3.32 -22.86
CA ILE A 311 -19.11 3.02 -21.49
C ILE A 311 -20.28 3.30 -20.54
N GLU A 312 -20.74 2.27 -19.86
CA GLU A 312 -21.68 2.34 -18.75
C GLU A 312 -20.94 2.35 -17.42
N ILE A 313 -21.24 3.36 -16.60
CA ILE A 313 -20.67 3.60 -15.28
C ILE A 313 -21.67 3.12 -14.25
N GLN A 314 -21.33 2.04 -13.56
CA GLN A 314 -22.21 1.30 -12.67
C GLN A 314 -21.86 1.59 -11.21
N GLY A 315 -22.77 2.24 -10.50
CA GLY A 315 -22.55 2.60 -9.09
C GLY A 315 -23.27 1.66 -8.15
N TYR A 316 -22.56 1.16 -7.14
CA TYR A 316 -23.08 0.24 -6.13
C TYR A 316 -22.90 0.80 -4.72
N THR A 317 -23.78 0.40 -3.80
CA THR A 317 -23.70 0.69 -2.37
C THR A 317 -23.68 -0.60 -1.56
N ASP A 318 -23.39 -0.50 -0.27
CA ASP A 318 -23.73 -1.56 0.67
C ASP A 318 -25.24 -1.60 0.95
N SER A 319 -25.66 -2.54 1.79
CA SER A 319 -27.05 -2.71 2.21
C SER A 319 -27.46 -1.83 3.41
N GLU A 320 -26.61 -0.93 3.91
CA GLU A 320 -26.98 -0.07 5.04
C GLU A 320 -27.90 1.07 4.57
N GLY A 321 -28.96 1.33 5.35
CA GLY A 321 -29.95 2.34 5.02
C GLY A 321 -31.03 1.87 4.04
N SER A 322 -31.87 2.82 3.58
CA SER A 322 -32.99 2.46 2.69
C SER A 322 -32.52 2.24 1.26
N SER A 323 -33.02 1.18 0.62
CA SER A 323 -32.71 0.87 -0.79
C SER A 323 -32.96 2.05 -1.74
N LYS A 324 -34.04 2.82 -1.51
CA LYS A 324 -34.38 4.01 -2.31
C LYS A 324 -33.32 5.13 -2.17
N VAL A 325 -32.79 5.36 -0.97
CA VAL A 325 -31.72 6.34 -0.73
C VAL A 325 -30.42 5.87 -1.38
N ASN A 326 -30.11 4.58 -1.26
CA ASN A 326 -28.92 3.98 -1.83
C ASN A 326 -28.92 3.98 -3.37
N LEU A 327 -30.09 3.75 -3.98
CA LEU A 327 -30.27 3.87 -5.42
C LEU A 327 -30.04 5.32 -5.89
N ALA A 328 -30.61 6.30 -5.20
CA ALA A 328 -30.39 7.71 -5.51
C ALA A 328 -28.92 8.14 -5.30
N LEU A 329 -28.27 7.64 -4.24
CA LEU A 329 -26.88 7.94 -3.93
C LEU A 329 -25.93 7.36 -4.98
N SER A 330 -26.08 6.07 -5.30
CA SER A 330 -25.27 5.43 -6.35
C SER A 330 -25.47 6.10 -7.70
N GLN A 331 -26.69 6.47 -8.08
CA GLN A 331 -26.95 7.19 -9.33
C GLN A 331 -26.18 8.51 -9.38
N ARG A 332 -26.29 9.35 -8.35
CA ARG A 332 -25.57 10.64 -8.32
C ARG A 332 -24.06 10.48 -8.32
N ARG A 333 -23.53 9.41 -7.74
CA ARG A 333 -22.10 9.07 -7.77
C ARG A 333 -21.66 8.67 -9.17
N SER A 334 -22.41 7.81 -9.85
CA SER A 334 -22.17 7.47 -11.26
C SER A 334 -22.25 8.71 -12.15
N ASP A 335 -23.20 9.62 -11.90
CA ASP A 335 -23.33 10.88 -12.64
C ASP A 335 -22.12 11.80 -12.43
N ALA A 336 -21.59 11.87 -11.20
CA ALA A 336 -20.38 12.64 -10.91
C ALA A 336 -19.15 12.10 -11.66
N VAL A 337 -19.00 10.78 -11.72
CA VAL A 337 -17.93 10.13 -12.51
C VAL A 337 -18.12 10.40 -14.00
N LYS A 338 -19.36 10.30 -14.52
CA LYS A 338 -19.66 10.65 -15.91
C LYS A 338 -19.26 12.10 -16.23
N GLN A 339 -19.61 13.03 -15.36
CA GLN A 339 -19.26 14.45 -15.53
C GLN A 339 -17.75 14.66 -15.49
N TYR A 340 -17.03 13.92 -14.64
CA TYR A 340 -15.58 13.98 -14.59
C TYR A 340 -14.96 13.52 -15.92
N LEU A 341 -15.34 12.33 -16.41
CA LEU A 341 -14.83 11.79 -17.67
C LEU A 341 -15.16 12.68 -18.87
N ALA A 342 -16.37 13.25 -18.90
CA ALA A 342 -16.77 14.19 -19.94
C ALA A 342 -15.91 15.47 -19.93
N LYS A 343 -15.62 16.02 -18.74
CA LYS A 343 -14.72 17.18 -18.59
C LYS A 343 -13.29 16.87 -19.02
N ALA A 344 -12.85 15.62 -18.86
CA ALA A 344 -11.54 15.15 -19.30
C ALA A 344 -11.46 14.83 -20.81
N GLY A 345 -12.53 15.12 -21.57
CA GLY A 345 -12.52 15.04 -23.03
C GLY A 345 -13.12 13.77 -23.63
N ILE A 346 -13.72 12.89 -22.82
CA ILE A 346 -14.49 11.75 -23.34
C ILE A 346 -15.84 12.25 -23.84
N ASP A 347 -16.28 11.82 -25.02
CA ASP A 347 -17.60 12.18 -25.55
C ASP A 347 -18.71 11.69 -24.60
N GLY A 348 -19.45 12.64 -24.02
CA GLY A 348 -20.53 12.37 -23.08
C GLY A 348 -21.70 11.58 -23.70
N SER A 349 -21.84 11.56 -25.04
CA SER A 349 -22.83 10.74 -25.74
C SER A 349 -22.57 9.23 -25.60
N ARG A 350 -21.31 8.85 -25.38
CA ARG A 350 -20.85 7.48 -25.18
C ARG A 350 -20.87 7.02 -23.73
N LEU A 351 -21.14 7.94 -22.80
CA LEU A 351 -21.15 7.66 -21.37
C LEU A 351 -22.57 7.50 -20.86
N THR A 352 -22.88 6.35 -20.25
CA THR A 352 -24.15 6.12 -19.53
C THR A 352 -23.84 5.94 -18.05
N ALA A 353 -24.58 6.61 -17.16
CA ALA A 353 -24.41 6.46 -15.72
C ALA A 353 -25.64 5.79 -15.12
N ILE A 354 -25.45 4.68 -14.41
CA ILE A 354 -26.52 3.91 -13.77
C ILE A 354 -26.15 3.64 -12.32
N GLY A 355 -27.05 4.00 -11.41
CA GLY A 355 -27.01 3.58 -10.01
C GLY A 355 -27.76 2.27 -9.82
N TYR A 356 -27.09 1.26 -9.26
CA TYR A 356 -27.68 -0.04 -8.91
C TYR A 356 -28.04 -0.14 -7.42
N GLY A 357 -27.62 0.83 -6.60
CA GLY A 357 -27.82 0.81 -5.15
C GLY A 357 -27.21 -0.46 -4.53
N PRO A 358 -27.93 -1.13 -3.61
CA PRO A 358 -27.43 -2.34 -2.94
C PRO A 358 -27.57 -3.62 -3.79
N ALA A 359 -28.04 -3.52 -5.04
CA ALA A 359 -28.23 -4.69 -5.89
C ALA A 359 -26.89 -5.31 -6.30
N LYS A 360 -26.88 -6.63 -6.55
CA LYS A 360 -25.69 -7.38 -7.00
C LYS A 360 -24.46 -7.19 -6.08
N PRO A 361 -24.55 -7.59 -4.79
CA PRO A 361 -23.39 -7.54 -3.90
C PRO A 361 -22.30 -8.50 -4.39
N VAL A 362 -21.04 -8.07 -4.29
CA VAL A 362 -19.85 -8.88 -4.63
C VAL A 362 -19.23 -9.53 -3.40
N ALA A 363 -19.62 -9.08 -2.21
CA ALA A 363 -19.24 -9.65 -0.92
C ALA A 363 -20.43 -9.63 0.06
N SER A 364 -20.35 -10.40 1.15
CA SER A 364 -21.36 -10.38 2.21
C SER A 364 -21.52 -8.96 2.79
N ASN A 365 -22.76 -8.54 3.06
CA ASN A 365 -23.01 -7.27 3.76
C ASN A 365 -22.92 -7.39 5.29
N ASP A 366 -22.73 -8.59 5.81
CA ASP A 366 -22.73 -8.85 7.25
C ASP A 366 -21.44 -8.36 7.92
N THR A 367 -20.35 -8.22 7.14
CA THR A 367 -19.05 -7.74 7.63
C THR A 367 -18.73 -6.34 7.12
N PRO A 368 -18.04 -5.49 7.91
CA PRO A 368 -17.59 -4.17 7.46
C PRO A 368 -16.75 -4.24 6.17
N ASP A 369 -15.87 -5.22 6.06
CA ASP A 369 -15.01 -5.42 4.89
C ASP A 369 -15.82 -5.77 3.64
N GLY A 370 -16.85 -6.61 3.78
CA GLY A 370 -17.72 -6.96 2.67
C GLY A 370 -18.60 -5.79 2.21
N ARG A 371 -19.08 -4.97 3.15
CA ARG A 371 -19.76 -3.70 2.83
C ARG A 371 -18.83 -2.72 2.12
N ALA A 372 -17.57 -2.61 2.55
CA ALA A 372 -16.58 -1.79 1.85
C ALA A 372 -16.41 -2.22 0.40
N LYS A 373 -16.32 -3.53 0.12
CA LYS A 373 -16.24 -4.07 -1.25
C LYS A 373 -17.51 -3.81 -2.08
N ASN A 374 -18.67 -3.73 -1.46
CA ASN A 374 -19.93 -3.46 -2.17
C ASN A 374 -20.09 -1.98 -2.55
N ARG A 375 -19.42 -1.04 -1.85
CA ARG A 375 -19.40 0.40 -2.16
C ARG A 375 -18.39 0.72 -3.27
N ARG A 376 -18.73 0.42 -4.52
CA ARG A 376 -17.80 0.51 -5.66
C ARG A 376 -18.43 1.14 -6.91
N ILE A 377 -17.56 1.54 -7.84
CA ILE A 377 -17.92 1.91 -9.22
C ILE A 377 -17.28 0.90 -10.16
N GLU A 378 -18.05 0.36 -11.10
CA GLU A 378 -17.57 -0.51 -12.17
C GLU A 378 -17.85 0.13 -13.54
N PHE A 379 -17.10 -0.31 -14.55
CA PHE A 379 -17.29 0.13 -15.93
C PHE A 379 -17.63 -1.06 -16.83
N LEU A 380 -18.66 -0.89 -17.66
CA LEU A 380 -19.09 -1.86 -18.65
C LEU A 380 -19.04 -1.23 -20.04
N VAL A 381 -18.25 -1.81 -20.95
CA VAL A 381 -18.17 -1.44 -22.36
C VAL A 381 -19.21 -2.25 -23.14
N LYS A 382 -20.07 -1.56 -23.87
CA LYS A 382 -21.15 -2.11 -24.71
C LYS A 382 -20.79 -2.04 -26.19
#